data_AF-A0A944X2J3-F1
#
_entry.id   AF-A0A944X2J3-F1
#
_cell.length_a   1.000
_cell.length_b   1.000
_cell.length_c   1.000
_cell.angle_alpha   90.00
_cell.angle_beta   90.00
_cell.angle_gamma   90.00
#
_symmetry.space_group_name_H-M   'P 1'
#
loop_
_entity.id
_entity.type
_entity.pdbx_description
1 polymer ?
#
loop_
_entity_poly.entity_id
_entity_poly.type
_entity_poly.pdbx_seq_one_letter_code
_entity_poly.pdbx_strand_id
1 'polypeptide(L)' 'RAVEIEPDNIDFLYAAADFYIKRKQFLEARNIVEKIISSHPDVPIGNNLLKFINSRITP' A
#
# COMPACT_ATOMS: atom_id res chain seq x y z
N ARG A 1 -4.61 -27.81 -1.22
CA ARG A 1 -3.98 -27.05 -0.12
C ARG A 1 -4.31 -25.58 -0.40
N ALA A 2 -5.34 -25.04 0.25
CA ALA A 2 -5.74 -23.65 0.03
C ALA A 2 -4.62 -22.77 0.57
N VAL A 3 -4.08 -21.88 -0.27
CA VAL A 3 -3.10 -20.89 0.16
C VAL A 3 -3.84 -19.98 1.13
N GLU A 4 -3.47 -20.05 2.39
CA GLU A 4 -3.92 -19.11 3.40
C GLU A 4 -3.54 -17.73 2.88
N ILE A 5 -4.55 -16.94 2.52
CA ILE A 5 -4.37 -15.54 2.16
C ILE A 5 -4.03 -14.88 3.49
N GLU A 6 -2.75 -14.83 3.82
CA GLU A 6 -2.28 -14.04 4.94
C GLU A 6 -2.61 -12.58 4.62
N PRO A 7 -3.54 -11.94 5.36
CA PRO A 7 -3.96 -10.57 5.06
C PRO A 7 -2.82 -9.55 5.23
N ASP A 8 -1.71 -9.97 5.86
CA ASP A 8 -0.49 -9.19 6.06
C ASP A 8 0.62 -9.52 5.05
N ASN A 9 0.33 -10.38 4.05
CA ASN A 9 1.25 -10.59 2.93
C ASN A 9 1.40 -9.27 2.15
N ILE A 10 2.65 -8.84 1.98
CA ILE A 10 3.01 -7.62 1.26
C ILE A 10 2.44 -7.57 -0.15
N ASP A 11 2.34 -8.70 -0.85
CA ASP A 11 1.78 -8.76 -2.20
C ASP A 11 0.28 -8.39 -2.21
N PHE A 12 -0.46 -8.83 -1.18
CA PHE A 12 -1.87 -8.49 -1.03
C PHE A 12 -2.05 -7.02 -0.69
N LEU A 13 -1.27 -6.51 0.28
CA LEU A 13 -1.30 -5.10 0.66
C LEU A 13 -0.90 -4.21 -0.52
N TYR A 14 0.09 -4.61 -1.32
CA TYR A 14 0.52 -3.91 -2.52
C TYR A 14 -0.60 -3.87 -3.58
N ALA A 15 -1.22 -5.00 -3.87
CA ALA A 15 -2.32 -5.08 -4.83
C ALA A 15 -3.52 -4.21 -4.39
N ALA A 16 -3.83 -4.19 -3.09
CA ALA A 16 -4.87 -3.34 -2.55
C ALA A 16 -4.51 -1.85 -2.68
N ALA A 17 -3.28 -1.45 -2.33
CA ALA A 17 -2.82 -0.07 -2.50
C ALA A 17 -2.88 0.38 -3.98
N ASP A 18 -2.39 -0.44 -4.91
CA ASP A 18 -2.44 -0.18 -6.36
C ASP A 18 -3.89 -0.02 -6.87
N PHE A 19 -4.82 -0.86 -6.39
CA PHE A 19 -6.23 -0.75 -6.72
C PHE A 19 -6.82 0.61 -6.35
N TYR A 20 -6.54 1.11 -5.14
CA TYR A 20 -7.02 2.43 -4.72
C TYR A 20 -6.30 3.58 -5.45
N ILE A 21 -5.00 3.46 -5.71
CA ILE A 21 -4.21 4.44 -6.48
C ILE A 21 -4.80 4.63 -7.88
N LYS A 22 -5.08 3.54 -8.60
CA LYS A 22 -5.65 3.58 -9.96
C LYS A 22 -7.01 4.28 -10.01
N ARG A 23 -7.74 4.27 -8.90
CA ARG A 23 -9.05 4.94 -8.74
C ARG A 23 -8.94 6.36 -8.18
N LYS A 24 -7.72 6.88 -8.00
CA LYS A 24 -7.42 8.17 -7.37
C LYS A 24 -7.93 8.29 -5.93
N GLN A 25 -8.17 7.15 -5.28
CA GLN A 25 -8.58 7.04 -3.87
C GLN A 25 -7.32 7.09 -2.99
N PHE A 26 -6.67 8.25 -2.99
CA PHE A 26 -5.33 8.39 -2.43
C PHE A 26 -5.29 8.28 -0.90
N LEU A 27 -6.35 8.66 -0.20
CA LEU A 27 -6.44 8.54 1.26
C LEU A 27 -6.54 7.06 1.69
N GLU A 28 -7.36 6.28 0.99
CA GLU A 28 -7.52 4.84 1.22
C GLU A 28 -6.24 4.09 0.86
N ALA A 29 -5.60 4.45 -0.25
CA ALA A 29 -4.28 3.93 -0.61
C ALA A 29 -3.24 4.23 0.48
N ARG A 30 -3.26 5.45 1.07
CA ARG A 30 -2.32 5.84 2.12
C ARG A 30 -2.43 4.93 3.34
N ASN A 31 -3.65 4.64 3.79
CA ASN A 31 -3.89 3.77 4.94
C ASN A 31 -3.33 2.36 4.75
N ILE A 32 -3.38 1.83 3.52
CA ILE A 32 -2.81 0.51 3.20
C ILE A 32 -1.29 0.58 3.13
N VAL A 33 -0.75 1.62 2.51
CA VAL A 33 0.70 1.82 2.41
C VAL A 33 1.35 2.03 3.78
N GLU A 34 0.68 2.72 4.70
CA GLU A 34 1.13 2.85 6.09
C GLU A 34 1.22 1.47 6.77
N LYS A 35 0.30 0.54 6.48
CA LYS A 35 0.38 -0.85 6.95
C LYS A 35 1.60 -1.57 6.37
N ILE A 36 1.84 -1.45 5.06
CA ILE A 36 3.04 -2.03 4.40
C ILE A 36 4.31 -1.56 5.10
N ILE A 37 4.43 -0.26 5.39
CA ILE A 37 5.62 0.30 6.06
C ILE A 37 5.74 -0.24 7.49
N SER A 38 4.62 -0.39 8.20
CA SER A 38 4.63 -0.88 9.59
C SER A 38 4.96 -2.36 9.72
N SER A 39 4.49 -3.20 8.78
CA SER A 39 4.68 -4.66 8.83
C SER A 39 5.93 -5.12 8.07
N HIS A 40 6.37 -4.35 7.07
CA HIS A 40 7.51 -4.65 6.20
C HIS A 40 8.44 -3.43 6.07
N PRO A 41 9.03 -2.92 7.17
CA PRO A 41 9.82 -1.68 7.17
C PRO A 41 11.07 -1.74 6.28
N ASP A 42 11.61 -2.94 6.07
CA ASP A 42 12.78 -3.18 5.24
C ASP A 42 12.47 -3.15 3.74
N VAL A 43 11.19 -3.13 3.35
CA VAL A 43 10.78 -3.12 1.95
C VAL A 43 10.55 -1.68 1.46
N PRO A 44 11.36 -1.20 0.49
CA PRO A 44 11.29 0.20 0.04
C PRO A 44 9.95 0.59 -0.62
N ILE A 45 9.16 -0.39 -1.07
CA ILE A 45 7.95 -0.15 -1.85
C ILE A 45 6.93 0.70 -1.10
N GLY A 46 6.75 0.47 0.20
CA GLY A 46 5.82 1.26 1.02
C GLY A 46 6.19 2.74 1.00
N ASN A 47 7.46 3.06 1.26
CA ASN A 47 7.95 4.44 1.23
C ASN A 47 7.85 5.08 -0.16
N ASN A 48 8.10 4.31 -1.23
CA ASN A 48 7.95 4.81 -2.61
C ASN A 48 6.51 5.15 -2.96
N LEU A 49 5.57 4.26 -2.61
CA LEU A 49 4.13 4.50 -2.80
C LEU A 49 3.66 5.68 -1.96
N LEU A 50 4.12 5.82 -0.72
CA LEU A 50 3.74 6.93 0.16
C LEU A 50 4.18 8.28 -0.42
N LYS A 51 5.41 8.37 -0.96
CA LYS A 51 5.89 9.57 -1.67
C LYS A 51 5.01 9.91 -2.88
N PHE A 52 4.66 8.90 -3.68
CA PHE A 52 3.77 9.09 -4.82
C PHE A 52 2.38 9.57 -4.38
N ILE A 53 1.80 8.95 -3.35
CA ILE A 53 0.48 9.32 -2.83
C ILE A 53 0.49 10.75 -2.28
N ASN A 54 1.51 11.12 -1.51
CA ASN A 54 1.62 12.46 -0.94
C ASN A 54 1.73 13.55 -2.01
N SER A 55 2.41 13.30 -3.13
CA SER A 55 2.44 14.27 -4.25
C SER A 55 1.10 14.42 -4.99
N ARG A 56 0.10 13.58 -4.68
CA ARG A 56 -1.26 13.68 -5.23
C ARG A 56 -2.27 14.28 -4.25
N ILE A 57 -2.03 14.16 -2.94
CA ILE A 57 -2.91 14.69 -1.89
C ILE A 57 -2.56 16.13 -1.54
N THR A 58 -1.27 16.46 -1.49
CA THR A 58 -0.81 17.82 -1.18
C THR A 58 -0.79 18.65 -2.46
N PRO A 59 -1.47 19.83 -2.51
CA PRO A 59 -1.47 20.71 -3.67
C PRO A 59 -0.12 21.39 -3.92
#